data_AF-A0A9W8BA71-F1
#
_entry.id   AF-A0A9W8BA71-F1
#
_cell.length_a   1.000
_cell.length_b   1.000
_cell.length_c   1.000
_cell.angle_alpha   90.00
_cell.angle_beta   90.00
_cell.angle_gamma   90.00
#
_symmetry.space_group_name_H-M   'P 1'
#
loop_
_entity.id
_entity.type
_entity.pdbx_description
1 polymer ?
#
loop_
_entity_poly.entity_id
_entity_poly.type
_entity_poly.pdbx_seq_one_letter_code
_entity_poly.pdbx_strand_id
1 'polypeptide(L)'
;NQSVEIRVQRGELKHLEEKQAKAERVRVEYEKSTVAIHEYRTRIDGIQQEEEQITSQIEALAEQLQEFMRLHTLVQGLQMSIDEKVASYGEMAANTKVVEVSDQELQRMGADVARQIESQGSDGQRQRDERDGLQQQCSAAQAEINGLLSEIGRLQAARDSLESKTAGRAAAIAEIIEAVGLASSSARDPDSQAGDCAAQIEARLASAESERAEARQRGEARERDLQAAIGATQAQIYDHSNAAALGERQISSNESEMDALRKKHARLQTDDAHARRIEEELAAETSQLGAAQAQDSEGAFNELAKQKRLELAGIADEIARLNSEIARNNMQADTRAKLALQRLELDSKEARRGELAACSELARFRASGEAADRGGSSALISEAIKAKRQAAGALASSAKECYSELSSSRMRLALAQQAHARQDAEAGDKEARIRLACGEAAYDSVYGAAQAELHELMEMAGHYKSASSMYKAYIQKIEADHACPVCQRGWGCHDDELRVVSRLRVDYTSAPAELLRVEGDIRDSERRLDELGAMRASVRDVR
;
A
#
# COMPACT_ATOMS: atom_id res chain seq x y z
N ASN A 1 34.10 -26.15 19.63
CA ASN A 1 33.21 -24.99 19.85
C ASN A 1 33.64 -24.08 21.01
N GLN A 2 34.09 -24.60 22.15
CA GLN A 2 34.60 -23.76 23.26
C GLN A 2 35.86 -22.91 22.93
N SER A 3 36.74 -23.37 22.03
CA SER A 3 37.96 -22.62 21.66
C SER A 3 37.69 -21.39 20.78
N VAL A 4 36.57 -21.36 20.05
CA VAL A 4 36.16 -20.21 19.23
C VAL A 4 35.51 -19.15 20.10
N GLU A 5 34.68 -19.57 21.06
CA GLU A 5 34.03 -18.70 22.05
C GLU A 5 35.04 -17.96 22.93
N ILE A 6 36.08 -18.66 23.42
CA ILE A 6 37.16 -18.03 24.21
C ILE A 6 37.95 -17.00 23.37
N ARG A 7 38.05 -17.18 22.05
CA ARG A 7 38.76 -16.24 21.17
C ARG A 7 37.92 -14.98 20.91
N VAL A 8 36.61 -15.13 20.77
CA VAL A 8 35.66 -14.01 20.66
C VAL A 8 35.64 -13.21 21.97
N GLN A 9 35.50 -13.89 23.12
CA GLN A 9 35.52 -13.23 24.44
C GLN A 9 36.85 -12.52 24.75
N ARG A 10 38.00 -13.07 24.30
CA ARG A 10 39.29 -12.38 24.40
C ARG A 10 39.39 -11.16 23.49
N GLY A 11 38.75 -11.18 22.32
CA GLY A 11 38.66 -10.02 21.44
C GLY A 11 37.79 -8.92 22.03
N GLU A 12 36.65 -9.30 22.62
CA GLU A 12 35.74 -8.38 23.32
C GLU A 12 36.40 -7.75 24.56
N LEU A 13 37.12 -8.55 25.37
CA LEU A 13 37.88 -8.02 26.51
C LEU A 13 38.94 -7.02 26.07
N LYS A 14 39.70 -7.30 25.00
CA LYS A 14 40.68 -6.32 24.46
C LYS A 14 40.01 -5.03 23.99
N HIS A 15 38.86 -5.13 23.32
CA HIS A 15 38.12 -3.93 22.91
C HIS A 15 37.55 -3.15 24.09
N LEU A 16 37.13 -3.84 25.16
CA LEU A 16 36.69 -3.19 26.40
C LEU A 16 37.86 -2.50 27.13
N GLU A 17 39.02 -3.15 27.21
CA GLU A 17 40.25 -2.54 27.76
C GLU A 17 40.69 -1.31 26.95
N GLU A 18 40.65 -1.38 25.61
CA GLU A 18 40.94 -0.24 24.74
C GLU A 18 39.92 0.90 24.92
N LYS A 19 38.63 0.57 25.04
CA LYS A 19 37.58 1.57 25.31
C LYS A 19 37.74 2.19 26.69
N GLN A 20 38.08 1.41 27.70
CA GLN A 20 38.37 1.90 29.05
C GLN A 20 39.61 2.81 29.06
N ALA A 21 40.68 2.43 28.36
CA ALA A 21 41.89 3.27 28.23
C ALA A 21 41.65 4.56 27.42
N LYS A 22 40.69 4.56 26.48
CA LYS A 22 40.24 5.78 25.79
C LYS A 22 39.38 6.65 26.70
N ALA A 23 38.43 6.06 27.43
CA ALA A 23 37.59 6.77 28.38
C ALA A 23 38.43 7.43 29.49
N GLU A 24 39.44 6.74 30.01
CA GLU A 24 40.34 7.28 31.03
C GLU A 24 41.19 8.44 30.47
N ARG A 25 41.67 8.35 29.23
CA ARG A 25 42.35 9.47 28.57
C ARG A 25 41.46 10.69 28.42
N VAL A 26 40.23 10.50 27.95
CA VAL A 26 39.24 11.57 27.81
C VAL A 26 38.93 12.18 29.18
N ARG A 27 38.80 11.36 30.23
CA ARG A 27 38.58 11.84 31.60
C ARG A 27 39.74 12.70 32.10
N VAL A 28 41.00 12.26 31.90
CA VAL A 28 42.18 13.03 32.29
C VAL A 28 42.27 14.35 31.51
N GLU A 29 41.95 14.35 30.21
CA GLU A 29 41.90 15.58 29.41
C GLU A 29 40.78 16.52 29.86
N TYR A 30 39.61 15.98 30.21
CA TYR A 30 38.50 16.75 30.76
C TYR A 30 38.84 17.38 32.11
N GLU A 31 39.47 16.62 33.02
CA GLU A 31 39.93 17.13 34.31
C GLU A 31 40.98 18.24 34.13
N LYS A 32 41.95 18.05 33.22
CA LYS A 32 42.93 19.10 32.86
C LYS A 32 42.28 20.35 32.29
N SER A 33 41.31 20.18 31.38
CA SER A 33 40.58 21.31 30.78
C SER A 33 39.77 22.05 31.85
N THR A 34 39.15 21.33 32.79
CA THR A 34 38.37 21.91 33.89
C THR A 34 39.27 22.74 34.83
N VAL A 35 40.46 22.25 35.16
CA VAL A 35 41.46 23.01 35.94
C VAL A 35 41.89 24.27 35.21
N ALA A 36 42.22 24.17 33.91
CA ALA A 36 42.61 25.32 33.11
C ALA A 36 41.49 26.38 33.02
N ILE A 37 40.23 25.95 32.87
CA ILE A 37 39.07 26.85 32.89
C ILE A 37 38.97 27.58 34.24
N HIS A 38 39.21 26.90 35.36
CA HIS A 38 39.18 27.53 36.68
C HIS A 38 40.33 28.53 36.86
N GLU A 39 41.52 28.22 36.38
CA GLU A 39 42.66 29.15 36.36
C GLU A 39 42.37 30.39 35.50
N TYR A 40 41.79 30.21 34.31
CA TYR A 40 41.40 31.34 33.46
C TYR A 40 40.31 32.21 34.10
N ARG A 41 39.32 31.61 34.78
CA ARG A 41 38.31 32.38 35.51
C ARG A 41 38.94 33.21 36.63
N THR A 42 39.80 32.59 37.44
CA THR A 42 40.51 33.29 38.51
C THR A 42 41.35 34.45 37.97
N ARG A 43 41.97 34.27 36.79
CA ARG A 43 42.74 35.33 36.13
C ARG A 43 41.83 36.44 35.58
N ILE A 44 40.67 36.11 35.03
CA ILE A 44 39.68 37.09 34.56
C ILE A 44 39.18 37.92 35.75
N ASP A 45 38.84 37.28 36.86
CA ASP A 45 38.38 37.96 38.08
C ASP A 45 39.47 38.91 38.62
N GLY A 46 40.75 38.51 38.55
CA GLY A 46 41.89 39.37 38.90
C GLY A 46 42.03 40.59 37.98
N ILE A 47 41.89 40.39 36.66
CA ILE A 47 41.92 41.50 35.69
C ILE A 47 40.75 42.46 35.91
N GLN A 48 39.56 41.95 36.22
CA GLN A 48 38.39 42.79 36.51
C GLN A 48 38.60 43.63 37.77
N GLN A 49 39.20 43.07 38.83
CA GLN A 49 39.56 43.85 40.03
C GLN A 49 40.61 44.92 39.72
N GLU A 50 41.60 44.62 38.88
CA GLU A 50 42.58 45.62 38.42
C GLU A 50 41.92 46.72 37.58
N GLU A 51 40.98 46.37 36.71
CA GLU A 51 40.20 47.31 35.89
C GLU A 51 39.33 48.23 36.76
N GLU A 52 38.63 47.68 37.76
CA GLU A 52 37.85 48.46 38.74
C GLU A 52 38.75 49.42 39.52
N GLN A 53 39.93 48.95 39.96
CA GLN A 53 40.89 49.79 40.66
C GLN A 53 41.41 50.93 39.76
N ILE A 54 41.77 50.65 38.52
CA ILE A 54 42.24 51.67 37.56
C ILE A 54 41.12 52.67 37.27
N THR A 55 39.89 52.19 37.08
CA THR A 55 38.73 53.06 36.83
C THR A 55 38.50 54.02 37.99
N SER A 56 38.56 53.53 39.23
CA SER A 56 38.43 54.39 40.42
C SER A 56 39.56 55.43 40.52
N GLN A 57 40.79 55.10 40.09
CA GLN A 57 41.90 56.04 40.04
C GLN A 57 41.70 57.11 38.96
N ILE A 58 41.16 56.73 37.79
CA ILE A 58 40.84 57.65 36.71
C ILE A 58 39.74 58.63 37.16
N GLU A 59 38.70 58.15 37.83
CA GLU A 59 37.62 58.98 38.36
C GLU A 59 38.16 59.99 39.39
N ALA A 60 38.99 59.54 40.34
CA ALA A 60 39.63 60.43 41.31
C ALA A 60 40.53 61.50 40.65
N LEU A 61 41.29 61.12 39.62
CA LEU A 61 42.09 62.06 38.84
C LEU A 61 41.23 63.05 38.04
N ALA A 62 40.11 62.60 37.49
CA ALA A 62 39.17 63.44 36.78
C ALA A 62 38.55 64.50 37.71
N GLU A 63 38.16 64.11 38.94
CA GLU A 63 37.68 65.05 39.96
C GLU A 63 38.75 66.08 40.34
N GLN A 64 40.00 65.64 40.54
CA GLN A 64 41.13 66.54 40.81
C GLN A 64 41.38 67.52 39.65
N LEU A 65 41.26 67.03 38.40
CA LEU A 65 41.42 67.87 37.21
C LEU A 65 40.29 68.90 37.11
N GLN A 66 39.05 68.52 37.40
CA GLN A 66 37.92 69.45 37.42
C GLN A 66 38.12 70.54 38.48
N GLU A 67 38.57 70.18 39.68
CA GLU A 67 38.87 71.17 40.73
C GLU A 67 40.05 72.07 40.34
N PHE A 68 41.08 71.51 39.70
CA PHE A 68 42.19 72.30 39.15
C PHE A 68 41.72 73.29 38.08
N MET A 69 40.85 72.87 37.16
CA MET A 69 40.27 73.76 36.14
C MET A 69 39.41 74.85 36.79
N ARG A 70 38.63 74.53 37.82
CA ARG A 70 37.84 75.50 38.59
C ARG A 70 38.73 76.53 39.30
N LEU A 71 39.83 76.08 39.92
CA LEU A 71 40.80 76.99 40.54
C LEU A 71 41.54 77.82 39.49
N HIS A 72 41.91 77.24 38.34
CA HIS A 72 42.59 77.96 37.27
C HIS A 72 41.71 79.07 36.68
N THR A 73 40.45 78.78 36.38
CA THR A 73 39.46 79.77 35.92
C THR A 73 39.23 80.87 36.96
N LEU A 74 39.19 80.53 38.25
CA LEU A 74 39.11 81.51 39.32
C LEU A 74 40.35 82.42 39.36
N VAL A 75 41.55 81.85 39.25
CA VAL A 75 42.81 82.60 39.22
C VAL A 75 42.85 83.53 38.00
N GLN A 76 42.47 83.05 36.81
CA GLN A 76 42.39 83.88 35.61
C GLN A 76 41.38 85.03 35.79
N GLY A 77 40.20 84.75 36.37
CA GLY A 77 39.20 85.78 36.65
C GLY A 77 39.71 86.84 37.64
N LEU A 78 40.41 86.43 38.69
CA LEU A 78 41.04 87.36 39.64
C LEU A 78 42.18 88.16 39.00
N GLN A 79 42.99 87.54 38.13
CA GLN A 79 44.06 88.21 37.41
C GLN A 79 43.49 89.30 36.48
N MET A 80 42.47 88.97 35.69
CA MET A 80 41.78 89.95 34.84
C MET A 80 41.18 91.09 35.67
N SER A 81 40.61 90.78 36.84
CA SER A 81 40.08 91.81 37.74
C SER A 81 41.18 92.72 38.30
N ILE A 82 42.34 92.17 38.67
CA ILE A 82 43.51 92.95 39.09
C ILE A 82 43.95 93.86 37.95
N ASP A 83 44.10 93.33 36.74
CA ASP A 83 44.55 94.10 35.57
C ASP A 83 43.57 95.23 35.24
N GLU A 84 42.26 94.95 35.29
CA GLU A 84 41.20 95.95 35.12
C GLU A 84 41.27 97.05 36.19
N LYS A 85 41.48 96.68 37.46
CA LYS A 85 41.61 97.65 38.56
C LYS A 85 42.89 98.47 38.45
N VAL A 86 44.01 97.86 38.07
CA VAL A 86 45.29 98.57 37.86
C VAL A 86 45.18 99.53 36.68
N ALA A 87 44.56 99.11 35.58
CA ALA A 87 44.29 99.99 34.44
C ALA A 87 43.37 101.16 34.84
N SER A 88 42.29 100.87 35.58
CA SER A 88 41.37 101.89 36.09
C SER A 88 42.04 102.87 37.06
N TYR A 89 42.91 102.39 37.96
CA TYR A 89 43.72 103.27 38.82
C TYR A 89 44.73 104.09 38.03
N GLY A 90 45.33 103.53 36.98
CA GLY A 90 46.23 104.23 36.06
C GLY A 90 45.51 105.35 35.31
N GLU A 91 44.31 105.10 34.79
CA GLU A 91 43.48 106.10 34.14
C GLU A 91 42.99 107.17 35.11
N MET A 92 42.53 106.80 36.31
CA MET A 92 42.13 107.78 37.32
C MET A 92 43.31 108.64 37.77
N ALA A 93 44.50 108.07 37.97
CA ALA A 93 45.69 108.83 38.33
C ALA A 93 46.16 109.76 37.20
N ALA A 94 46.07 109.33 35.95
CA ALA A 94 46.46 110.13 34.78
C ALA A 94 45.46 111.27 34.48
N ASN A 95 44.17 111.05 34.74
CA ASN A 95 43.09 112.00 34.40
C ASN A 95 42.68 112.91 35.57
N THR A 96 43.26 112.77 36.76
CA THR A 96 43.04 113.72 37.86
C THR A 96 43.96 114.92 37.72
N LYS A 97 43.61 115.84 36.80
CA LYS A 97 44.13 117.22 36.80
C LYS A 97 43.06 118.13 37.39
N VAL A 98 43.37 118.76 38.52
CA VAL A 98 42.58 119.89 39.03
C VAL A 98 42.83 121.05 38.07
N VAL A 99 41.86 121.32 37.21
CA VAL A 99 41.90 122.47 36.29
C VAL A 99 41.05 123.57 36.92
N GLU A 100 41.69 124.68 37.27
CA GLU A 100 40.99 125.92 37.61
C GLU A 100 40.64 126.62 36.29
N VAL A 101 39.36 126.63 35.93
CA VAL A 101 38.86 127.15 34.65
C VAL A 101 37.70 128.10 34.90
N SER A 102 37.63 129.20 34.13
CA SER A 102 36.51 130.13 34.21
C SER A 102 35.27 129.57 33.51
N ASP A 103 34.07 130.02 33.93
CA ASP A 103 32.76 129.50 33.48
C ASP A 103 32.55 129.46 31.95
N GLN A 104 33.25 130.29 31.18
CA GLN A 104 33.18 130.27 29.70
C GLN A 104 33.98 129.13 29.07
N GLU A 105 35.10 128.73 29.66
CA GLU A 105 35.89 127.58 29.22
C GLU A 105 35.22 126.27 29.63
N LEU A 106 34.52 126.27 30.77
CA LEU A 106 33.69 125.15 31.23
C LEU A 106 32.54 124.85 30.26
N GLN A 107 31.91 125.87 29.66
CA GLN A 107 30.88 125.68 28.63
C GLN A 107 31.43 125.13 27.32
N ARG A 108 32.63 125.56 26.89
CA ARG A 108 33.31 124.99 25.72
C ARG A 108 33.72 123.54 25.95
N MET A 109 34.31 123.24 27.11
CA MET A 109 34.64 121.87 27.51
C MET A 109 33.38 121.01 27.63
N GLY A 110 32.27 121.54 28.15
CA GLY A 110 30.99 120.85 28.19
C GLY A 110 30.44 120.51 26.80
N ALA A 111 30.59 121.41 25.83
CA ALA A 111 30.17 121.18 24.44
C ALA A 111 31.09 120.21 23.69
N ASP A 112 32.39 120.20 23.99
CA ASP A 112 33.34 119.23 23.42
C ASP A 112 33.15 117.84 24.05
N VAL A 113 32.91 117.76 25.36
CA VAL A 113 32.56 116.53 26.07
C VAL A 113 31.21 115.98 25.58
N ALA A 114 30.21 116.83 25.34
CA ALA A 114 28.93 116.40 24.76
C ALA A 114 29.12 115.81 23.36
N ARG A 115 29.94 116.44 22.51
CA ARG A 115 30.29 115.88 21.18
C ARG A 115 31.09 114.58 21.28
N GLN A 116 31.97 114.46 22.26
CA GLN A 116 32.73 113.24 22.52
C GLN A 116 31.85 112.09 23.05
N ILE A 117 30.86 112.40 23.89
CA ILE A 117 29.87 111.43 24.36
C ILE A 117 29.01 110.96 23.19
N GLU A 118 28.60 111.86 22.30
CA GLU A 118 27.81 111.52 21.11
C GLU A 118 28.61 110.65 20.12
N SER A 119 29.88 110.98 19.87
CA SER A 119 30.76 110.15 19.03
C SER A 119 31.02 108.78 19.67
N GLN A 120 31.30 108.71 20.97
CA GLN A 120 31.46 107.44 21.70
C GLN A 120 30.18 106.62 21.74
N GLY A 121 29.00 107.28 21.79
CA GLY A 121 27.71 106.61 21.66
C GLY A 121 27.53 105.97 20.29
N SER A 122 27.93 106.67 19.22
CA SER A 122 27.88 106.13 17.85
C SER A 122 28.87 104.99 17.62
N ASP A 123 30.09 105.09 18.15
CA ASP A 123 31.09 104.02 18.10
C ASP A 123 30.66 102.81 18.93
N GLY A 124 30.09 103.05 20.11
CA GLY A 124 29.53 101.99 20.97
C GLY A 124 28.37 101.27 20.31
N GLN A 125 27.52 101.97 19.57
CA GLN A 125 26.44 101.34 18.79
C GLN A 125 27.03 100.52 17.63
N ARG A 126 28.02 101.04 16.90
CA ARG A 126 28.70 100.29 15.83
C ARG A 126 29.38 99.02 16.35
N GLN A 127 30.02 99.07 17.51
CA GLN A 127 30.64 97.91 18.15
C GLN A 127 29.59 96.89 18.63
N ARG A 128 28.41 97.33 19.08
CA ARG A 128 27.29 96.42 19.41
C ARG A 128 26.76 95.73 18.17
N ASP A 129 26.55 96.47 17.09
CA ASP A 129 26.08 95.90 15.82
C ASP A 129 27.11 94.90 15.26
N GLU A 130 28.41 95.19 15.36
CA GLU A 130 29.49 94.27 14.97
C GLU A 130 29.52 93.01 15.85
N ARG A 131 29.41 93.16 17.17
CA ARG A 131 29.31 92.04 18.10
C ARG A 131 28.10 91.16 17.78
N ASP A 132 26.93 91.76 17.54
CA ASP A 132 25.71 91.02 17.23
C ASP A 132 25.84 90.29 15.87
N GLY A 133 26.49 90.92 14.88
CA GLY A 133 26.84 90.28 13.61
C GLY A 133 27.78 89.08 13.77
N LEU A 134 28.86 89.23 14.56
CA LEU A 134 29.78 88.13 14.87
C LEU A 134 29.08 87.02 15.66
N GLN A 135 28.20 87.36 16.61
CA GLN A 135 27.44 86.38 17.37
C GLN A 135 26.46 85.59 16.49
N GLN A 136 25.83 86.25 15.50
CA GLN A 136 25.03 85.56 14.49
C GLN A 136 25.89 84.62 13.63
N GLN A 137 27.08 85.06 13.19
CA GLN A 137 28.00 84.21 12.43
C GLN A 137 28.47 82.99 13.25
N CYS A 138 28.83 83.18 14.52
CA CYS A 138 29.16 82.07 15.42
C CYS A 138 27.99 81.10 15.56
N SER A 139 26.75 81.60 15.74
CA SER A 139 25.57 80.74 15.84
C SER A 139 25.29 79.95 14.54
N ALA A 140 25.52 80.56 13.37
CA ALA A 140 25.37 79.91 12.08
C ALA A 140 26.43 78.82 11.88
N ALA A 141 27.70 79.11 12.19
CA ALA A 141 28.78 78.14 12.15
C ALA A 141 28.54 76.97 13.13
N GLN A 142 28.02 77.26 14.33
CA GLN A 142 27.64 76.22 15.31
C GLN A 142 26.53 75.31 14.77
N ALA A 143 25.53 75.88 14.10
CA ALA A 143 24.46 75.12 13.47
C ALA A 143 24.98 74.24 12.32
N GLU A 144 25.93 74.75 11.52
CA GLU A 144 26.60 74.00 10.46
C GLU A 144 27.42 72.83 11.02
N ILE A 145 28.22 73.06 12.08
CA ILE A 145 28.98 72.01 12.78
C ILE A 145 28.03 70.93 13.30
N ASN A 146 26.92 71.31 13.95
CA ASN A 146 25.94 70.35 14.45
C ASN A 146 25.29 69.55 13.31
N GLY A 147 25.05 70.19 12.16
CA GLY A 147 24.58 69.53 10.94
C GLY A 147 25.56 68.48 10.43
N LEU A 148 26.84 68.84 10.30
CA LEU A 148 27.90 67.92 9.86
C LEU A 148 28.12 66.77 10.83
N LEU A 149 28.08 67.01 12.15
CA LEU A 149 28.18 65.96 13.16
C LEU A 149 27.02 64.95 13.06
N SER A 150 25.81 65.45 12.81
CA SER A 150 24.64 64.60 12.60
C SER A 150 24.78 63.76 11.33
N GLU A 151 25.32 64.32 10.25
CA GLU A 151 25.60 63.60 9.01
C GLU A 151 26.68 62.53 9.19
N ILE A 152 27.77 62.85 9.90
CA ILE A 152 28.82 61.88 10.25
C ILE A 152 28.21 60.71 11.04
N GLY A 153 27.38 60.98 12.05
CA GLY A 153 26.70 59.94 12.81
C GLY A 153 25.80 59.06 11.94
N ARG A 154 25.06 59.66 10.99
CA ARG A 154 24.23 58.92 10.03
C ARG A 154 25.06 58.03 9.11
N LEU A 155 26.18 58.54 8.60
CA LEU A 155 27.08 57.79 7.71
C LEU A 155 27.80 56.66 8.46
N GLN A 156 28.21 56.89 9.71
CA GLN A 156 28.78 55.84 10.58
C GLN A 156 27.76 54.72 10.84
N ALA A 157 26.54 55.06 11.24
CA ALA A 157 25.48 54.06 11.43
C ALA A 157 25.18 53.26 10.14
N ALA A 158 25.21 53.93 8.98
CA ALA A 158 25.06 53.26 7.69
C ALA A 158 26.22 52.31 7.37
N ARG A 159 27.46 52.73 7.65
CA ARG A 159 28.67 51.91 7.51
C ARG A 159 28.60 50.68 8.42
N ASP A 160 28.30 50.85 9.70
CA ASP A 160 28.22 49.76 10.67
C ASP A 160 27.10 48.77 10.29
N SER A 161 25.97 49.28 9.78
CA SER A 161 24.90 48.42 9.26
C SER A 161 25.35 47.60 8.05
N LEU A 162 26.13 48.18 7.13
CA LEU A 162 26.66 47.48 5.97
C LEU A 162 27.73 46.45 6.38
N GLU A 163 28.64 46.78 7.30
CA GLU A 163 29.63 45.85 7.85
C GLU A 163 28.96 44.67 8.57
N SER A 164 27.91 44.93 9.35
CA SER A 164 27.11 43.86 9.98
C SER A 164 26.44 42.96 8.93
N LYS A 165 25.88 43.53 7.86
CA LYS A 165 25.26 42.76 6.77
C LYS A 165 26.27 41.95 5.98
N THR A 166 27.47 42.48 5.70
CA THR A 166 28.52 41.73 4.99
C THR A 166 29.06 40.59 5.85
N ALA A 167 29.27 40.82 7.15
CA ALA A 167 29.63 39.77 8.10
C ALA A 167 28.55 38.67 8.19
N GLY A 168 27.28 39.06 8.28
CA GLY A 168 26.15 38.12 8.28
C GLY A 168 26.06 37.30 6.98
N ARG A 169 26.27 37.93 5.81
CA ARG A 169 26.33 37.21 4.52
C ARG A 169 27.51 36.24 4.48
N ALA A 170 28.70 36.63 4.92
CA ALA A 170 29.87 35.76 4.96
C ALA A 170 29.65 34.54 5.87
N ALA A 171 29.04 34.74 7.05
CA ALA A 171 28.68 33.65 7.95
C ALA A 171 27.68 32.67 7.31
N ALA A 172 26.63 33.18 6.65
CA ALA A 172 25.66 32.34 5.95
C ALA A 172 26.29 31.54 4.79
N ILE A 173 27.21 32.16 4.02
CA ILE A 173 27.96 31.46 2.97
C ILE A 173 28.82 30.34 3.57
N ALA A 174 29.51 30.60 4.69
CA ALA A 174 30.31 29.59 5.37
C ALA A 174 29.46 28.42 5.87
N GLU A 175 28.29 28.70 6.45
CA GLU A 175 27.33 27.67 6.89
C GLU A 175 26.83 26.81 5.73
N ILE A 176 26.51 27.43 4.58
CA ILE A 176 26.10 26.70 3.36
C ILE A 176 27.24 25.81 2.84
N ILE A 177 28.47 26.33 2.81
CA ILE A 177 29.65 25.57 2.37
C ILE A 177 29.87 24.36 3.29
N GLU A 178 29.75 24.54 4.60
CA GLU A 178 29.90 23.46 5.58
C GLU A 178 28.77 22.43 5.45
N ALA A 179 27.51 22.86 5.40
CA ALA A 179 26.35 21.99 5.31
C ALA A 179 26.34 21.13 4.03
N VAL A 180 26.81 21.68 2.91
CA VAL A 180 26.90 20.96 1.62
C VAL A 180 28.24 20.21 1.48
N GLY A 181 29.19 20.43 2.39
CA GLY A 181 30.52 19.82 2.33
C GLY A 181 31.32 20.26 1.09
N LEU A 182 31.24 21.54 0.75
CA LEU A 182 31.97 22.15 -0.36
C LEU A 182 33.37 22.59 0.09
N ALA A 183 34.30 22.71 -0.86
CA ALA A 183 35.62 23.21 -0.55
C ALA A 183 35.54 24.73 -0.33
N SER A 184 35.86 25.18 0.89
CA SER A 184 35.93 26.61 1.21
C SER A 184 37.03 27.26 0.37
N SER A 185 36.66 28.23 -0.48
CA SER A 185 37.64 29.00 -1.23
C SER A 185 38.29 30.02 -0.29
N SER A 186 39.62 30.18 -0.39
CA SER A 186 40.38 31.11 0.45
C SER A 186 40.19 32.59 0.08
N ALA A 187 39.17 32.92 -0.72
CA ALA A 187 38.90 34.29 -1.15
C ALA A 187 38.47 35.14 0.06
N ARG A 188 39.04 36.34 0.20
CA ARG A 188 38.71 37.27 1.30
C ARG A 188 37.41 38.06 1.08
N ASP A 189 36.87 38.00 -0.13
CA ASP A 189 35.67 38.75 -0.52
C ASP A 189 34.44 37.82 -0.54
N PRO A 190 33.40 38.11 0.26
CA PRO A 190 32.19 37.28 0.33
C PRO A 190 31.47 37.11 -1.01
N ASP A 191 31.53 38.10 -1.91
CA ASP A 191 30.85 37.98 -3.21
C ASP A 191 31.58 37.00 -4.15
N SER A 192 32.92 36.93 -4.09
CA SER A 192 33.70 35.90 -4.79
C SER A 192 33.44 34.51 -4.22
N GLN A 193 33.37 34.38 -2.89
CA GLN A 193 33.05 33.10 -2.23
C GLN A 193 31.65 32.60 -2.59
N ALA A 194 30.67 33.50 -2.68
CA ALA A 194 29.32 33.16 -3.12
C ALA A 194 29.30 32.64 -4.56
N GLY A 195 30.05 33.27 -5.48
CA GLY A 195 30.19 32.82 -6.86
C GLY A 195 30.82 31.43 -6.97
N ASP A 196 31.92 31.19 -6.24
CA ASP A 196 32.59 29.88 -6.19
C ASP A 196 31.66 28.80 -5.62
N CYS A 197 30.93 29.12 -4.55
CA CYS A 197 29.97 28.21 -3.93
C CYS A 197 28.85 27.85 -4.90
N ALA A 198 28.28 28.83 -5.61
CA ALA A 198 27.23 28.60 -6.60
C ALA A 198 27.72 27.70 -7.73
N ALA A 199 28.91 27.96 -8.28
CA ALA A 199 29.50 27.14 -9.33
C ALA A 199 29.76 25.69 -8.88
N GLN A 200 30.22 25.49 -7.65
CA GLN A 200 30.41 24.14 -7.09
C GLN A 200 29.07 23.40 -6.88
N ILE A 201 28.01 24.10 -6.46
CA ILE A 201 26.67 23.53 -6.34
C ILE A 201 26.15 23.10 -7.71
N GLU A 202 26.26 23.97 -8.72
CA GLU A 202 25.85 23.67 -10.09
C GLU A 202 26.60 22.46 -10.66
N ALA A 203 27.92 22.38 -10.45
CA ALA A 203 28.72 21.25 -10.90
C ALA A 203 28.29 19.92 -10.23
N ARG A 204 28.00 19.95 -8.92
CA ARG A 204 27.50 18.76 -8.20
C ARG A 204 26.10 18.36 -8.66
N LEU A 205 25.21 19.33 -8.89
CA LEU A 205 23.88 19.08 -9.43
C LEU A 205 23.96 18.42 -10.81
N ALA A 206 24.78 18.96 -11.71
CA ALA A 206 24.99 18.38 -13.03
C ALA A 206 25.56 16.94 -12.97
N SER A 207 26.51 16.69 -12.07
CA SER A 207 27.04 15.33 -11.83
C SER A 207 25.95 14.38 -11.32
N ALA A 208 25.15 14.80 -10.35
CA ALA A 208 24.06 14.01 -9.79
C ALA A 208 22.95 13.72 -10.82
N GLU A 209 22.63 14.69 -11.67
CA GLU A 209 21.69 14.50 -12.78
C GLU A 209 22.20 13.48 -13.80
N SER A 210 23.50 13.53 -14.14
CA SER A 210 24.14 12.55 -15.01
C SER A 210 24.10 11.14 -14.39
N GLU A 211 24.48 10.99 -13.13
CA GLU A 211 24.42 9.71 -12.41
C GLU A 211 22.99 9.15 -12.34
N ARG A 212 22.00 10.03 -12.12
CA ARG A 212 20.58 9.65 -12.11
C ARG A 212 20.11 9.20 -13.49
N ALA A 213 20.54 9.86 -14.56
CA ALA A 213 20.23 9.45 -15.92
C ALA A 213 20.83 8.07 -16.24
N GLU A 214 22.10 7.83 -15.87
CA GLU A 214 22.74 6.52 -16.03
C GLU A 214 22.09 5.42 -15.20
N ALA A 215 21.72 5.72 -13.94
CA ALA A 215 20.99 4.79 -13.08
C ALA A 215 19.63 4.43 -13.68
N ARG A 216 18.91 5.41 -14.24
CA ARG A 216 17.63 5.20 -14.93
C ARG A 216 17.81 4.32 -16.17
N GLN A 217 18.81 4.60 -17.00
CA GLN A 217 19.09 3.79 -18.19
C GLN A 217 19.43 2.34 -17.83
N ARG A 218 20.23 2.12 -16.77
CA ARG A 218 20.51 0.78 -16.24
C ARG A 218 19.26 0.09 -15.69
N GLY A 219 18.38 0.84 -15.01
CA GLY A 219 17.09 0.35 -14.54
C GLY A 219 16.18 -0.11 -15.68
N GLU A 220 16.03 0.72 -16.71
CA GLU A 220 15.22 0.42 -17.90
C GLU A 220 15.79 -0.78 -18.69
N ALA A 221 17.11 -0.91 -18.80
CA ALA A 221 17.73 -2.08 -19.41
C ALA A 221 17.41 -3.36 -18.64
N ARG A 222 17.56 -3.33 -17.30
CA ARG A 222 17.24 -4.48 -16.44
C ARG A 222 15.75 -4.84 -16.47
N GLU A 223 14.87 -3.85 -16.55
CA GLU A 223 13.44 -4.07 -16.69
C GLU A 223 13.11 -4.80 -18.01
N ARG A 224 13.72 -4.37 -19.12
CA ARG A 224 13.57 -5.06 -20.41
C ARG A 224 14.07 -6.50 -20.36
N ASP A 225 15.22 -6.75 -19.72
CA ASP A 225 15.76 -8.11 -19.54
C ASP A 225 14.81 -9.00 -18.73
N LEU A 226 14.22 -8.47 -17.66
CA LEU A 226 13.23 -9.18 -16.85
C LEU A 226 11.93 -9.45 -17.63
N GLN A 227 11.45 -8.48 -18.41
CA GLN A 227 10.28 -8.67 -19.27
C GLN A 227 10.54 -9.75 -20.33
N ALA A 228 11.73 -9.79 -20.92
CA ALA A 228 12.12 -10.85 -21.85
C ALA A 228 12.16 -12.23 -21.16
N ALA A 229 12.69 -12.31 -19.94
CA ALA A 229 12.72 -13.56 -19.15
C ALA A 229 11.31 -14.04 -18.75
N ILE A 230 10.42 -13.12 -18.38
CA ILE A 230 9.00 -13.42 -18.12
C ILE A 230 8.34 -13.96 -19.39
N GLY A 231 8.53 -13.32 -20.54
CA GLY A 231 8.01 -13.79 -21.82
C GLY A 231 8.50 -15.19 -22.19
N ALA A 232 9.79 -15.47 -21.99
CA ALA A 232 10.36 -16.80 -22.20
C ALA A 232 9.74 -17.85 -21.27
N THR A 233 9.53 -17.51 -19.99
CA THR A 233 8.90 -18.42 -19.01
C THR A 233 7.44 -18.67 -19.34
N GLN A 234 6.70 -17.65 -19.79
CA GLN A 234 5.31 -17.80 -20.23
C GLN A 234 5.19 -18.71 -21.46
N ALA A 235 6.11 -18.57 -22.42
CA ALA A 235 6.18 -19.48 -23.57
C ALA A 235 6.42 -20.94 -23.12
N GLN A 236 7.36 -21.16 -22.19
CA GLN A 236 7.59 -22.51 -21.62
C GLN A 236 6.36 -23.07 -20.91
N ILE A 237 5.65 -22.24 -20.12
CA ILE A 237 4.39 -22.66 -19.46
C ILE A 237 3.36 -23.09 -20.50
N TYR A 238 3.22 -22.32 -21.60
CA TYR A 238 2.29 -22.65 -22.67
C TYR A 238 2.66 -23.96 -23.38
N ASP A 239 3.95 -24.19 -23.65
CA ASP A 239 4.45 -25.43 -24.25
C ASP A 239 4.21 -26.63 -23.34
N HIS A 240 4.50 -26.50 -22.05
CA HIS A 240 4.21 -27.54 -21.06
C HIS A 240 2.72 -27.82 -20.90
N SER A 241 1.88 -26.78 -20.89
CA SER A 241 0.42 -26.93 -20.85
C SER A 241 -0.12 -27.65 -22.08
N ASN A 242 0.39 -27.33 -23.27
CA ASN A 242 0.00 -28.00 -24.51
C ASN A 242 0.48 -29.45 -24.52
N ALA A 243 1.71 -29.71 -24.08
CA ALA A 243 2.25 -31.07 -23.97
C ALA A 243 1.43 -31.91 -22.98
N ALA A 244 1.03 -31.34 -21.84
CA ALA A 244 0.16 -31.98 -20.86
C ALA A 244 -1.22 -32.31 -21.46
N ALA A 245 -1.87 -31.35 -22.13
CA ALA A 245 -3.17 -31.57 -22.78
C ALA A 245 -3.09 -32.63 -23.89
N LEU A 246 -1.99 -32.67 -24.64
CA LEU A 246 -1.77 -33.69 -25.67
C LEU A 246 -1.52 -35.07 -25.04
N GLY A 247 -0.80 -35.12 -23.92
CA GLY A 247 -0.61 -36.31 -23.10
C GLY A 247 -1.94 -36.85 -22.55
N GLU A 248 -2.80 -36.01 -21.99
CA GLU A 248 -4.13 -36.41 -21.50
C GLU A 248 -5.01 -36.99 -22.61
N ARG A 249 -4.98 -36.40 -23.80
CA ARG A 249 -5.70 -36.95 -24.98
C ARG A 249 -5.16 -38.31 -25.39
N GLN A 250 -3.84 -38.50 -25.37
CA GLN A 250 -3.23 -39.79 -25.65
C GLN A 250 -3.59 -40.83 -24.59
N ILE A 251 -3.58 -40.47 -23.31
CA ILE A 251 -3.99 -41.35 -22.21
C ILE A 251 -5.45 -41.78 -22.40
N SER A 252 -6.36 -40.82 -22.63
CA SER A 252 -7.78 -41.13 -22.86
C SER A 252 -8.00 -42.01 -24.09
N SER A 253 -7.25 -41.77 -25.18
CA SER A 253 -7.27 -42.64 -26.37
C SER A 253 -6.81 -44.05 -26.02
N ASN A 254 -5.68 -44.19 -25.34
CA ASN A 254 -5.12 -45.48 -24.92
C ASN A 254 -6.05 -46.22 -23.96
N GLU A 255 -6.71 -45.53 -23.02
CA GLU A 255 -7.71 -46.11 -22.14
C GLU A 255 -8.90 -46.67 -22.93
N SER A 256 -9.39 -45.92 -23.92
CA SER A 256 -10.48 -46.39 -24.79
C SER A 256 -10.07 -47.62 -25.62
N GLU A 257 -8.82 -47.66 -26.11
CA GLU A 257 -8.26 -48.83 -26.80
C GLU A 257 -8.09 -50.01 -25.87
N MET A 258 -7.60 -49.79 -24.65
CA MET A 258 -7.50 -50.82 -23.60
C MET A 258 -8.86 -51.42 -23.27
N ASP A 259 -9.90 -50.62 -23.13
CA ASP A 259 -11.25 -51.11 -22.89
C ASP A 259 -11.82 -51.86 -24.09
N ALA A 260 -11.53 -51.43 -25.32
CA ALA A 260 -11.88 -52.16 -26.52
C ALA A 260 -11.16 -53.52 -26.59
N LEU A 261 -9.88 -53.57 -26.24
CA LEU A 261 -9.10 -54.80 -26.16
C LEU A 261 -9.59 -55.73 -25.04
N ARG A 262 -9.94 -55.20 -23.87
CA ARG A 262 -10.57 -55.98 -22.78
C ARG A 262 -11.89 -56.61 -23.22
N LYS A 263 -12.75 -55.85 -23.92
CA LYS A 263 -13.99 -56.38 -24.49
C LYS A 263 -13.73 -57.47 -25.53
N LYS A 264 -12.73 -57.29 -26.40
CA LYS A 264 -12.32 -58.33 -27.36
C LYS A 264 -11.79 -59.58 -26.64
N HIS A 265 -10.97 -59.42 -25.60
CA HIS A 265 -10.46 -60.53 -24.82
C HIS A 265 -11.59 -61.30 -24.12
N ALA A 266 -12.55 -60.61 -23.52
CA ALA A 266 -13.72 -61.24 -22.92
C ALA A 266 -14.54 -62.05 -23.95
N ARG A 267 -14.70 -61.53 -25.18
CA ARG A 267 -15.34 -62.28 -26.28
C ARG A 267 -14.55 -63.52 -26.67
N LEU A 268 -13.22 -63.41 -26.78
CA LEU A 268 -12.38 -64.58 -27.07
C LEU A 268 -12.47 -65.63 -25.96
N GLN A 269 -12.58 -65.22 -24.70
CA GLN A 269 -12.81 -66.16 -23.59
C GLN A 269 -14.18 -66.86 -23.69
N THR A 270 -15.24 -66.14 -24.07
CA THR A 270 -16.54 -66.77 -24.31
C THR A 270 -16.50 -67.72 -25.51
N ASP A 271 -15.80 -67.33 -26.57
CA ASP A 271 -15.64 -68.15 -27.78
C ASP A 271 -14.80 -69.41 -27.48
N ASP A 272 -13.75 -69.31 -26.66
CA ASP A 272 -12.95 -70.46 -26.19
C ASP A 272 -13.80 -71.41 -25.34
N ALA A 273 -14.65 -70.89 -24.45
CA ALA A 273 -15.58 -71.71 -23.67
C ALA A 273 -16.61 -72.42 -24.57
N HIS A 274 -17.11 -71.74 -25.62
CA HIS A 274 -17.98 -72.35 -26.62
C HIS A 274 -17.26 -73.43 -27.44
N ALA A 275 -16.02 -73.18 -27.85
CA ALA A 275 -15.21 -74.16 -28.58
C ALA A 275 -14.99 -75.42 -27.74
N ARG A 276 -14.60 -75.28 -26.46
CA ARG A 276 -14.45 -76.42 -25.54
C ARG A 276 -15.73 -77.22 -25.37
N ARG A 277 -16.88 -76.53 -25.25
CA ARG A 277 -18.18 -77.21 -25.18
C ARG A 277 -18.48 -78.01 -26.45
N ILE A 278 -18.20 -77.45 -27.62
CA ILE A 278 -18.36 -78.15 -28.90
C ILE A 278 -17.41 -79.34 -28.99
N GLU A 279 -16.16 -79.22 -28.50
CA GLU A 279 -15.22 -80.32 -28.44
C GLU A 279 -15.70 -81.45 -27.51
N GLU A 280 -16.29 -81.11 -26.36
CA GLU A 280 -16.92 -82.08 -25.44
C GLU A 280 -18.13 -82.77 -26.08
N GLU A 281 -19.02 -82.00 -26.74
CA GLU A 281 -20.18 -82.53 -27.48
C GLU A 281 -19.73 -83.45 -28.62
N LEU A 282 -18.69 -83.06 -29.37
CA LEU A 282 -18.10 -83.88 -30.42
C LEU A 282 -17.53 -85.18 -29.84
N ALA A 283 -16.76 -85.11 -28.75
CA ALA A 283 -16.21 -86.29 -28.10
C ALA A 283 -17.32 -87.25 -27.60
N ALA A 284 -18.40 -86.71 -27.05
CA ALA A 284 -19.56 -87.49 -26.63
C ALA A 284 -20.26 -88.17 -27.83
N GLU A 285 -20.52 -87.44 -28.91
CA GLU A 285 -21.11 -87.99 -30.14
C GLU A 285 -20.19 -89.03 -30.80
N THR A 286 -18.88 -88.80 -30.80
CA THR A 286 -17.91 -89.77 -31.33
C THR A 286 -17.91 -91.06 -30.50
N SER A 287 -18.05 -90.93 -29.17
CA SER A 287 -18.20 -92.09 -28.27
C SER A 287 -19.55 -92.81 -28.48
N GLN A 288 -20.64 -92.07 -28.71
CA GLN A 288 -21.96 -92.66 -29.03
C GLN A 288 -21.94 -93.39 -30.37
N LEU A 289 -21.31 -92.81 -31.39
CA LEU A 289 -21.11 -93.45 -32.69
C LEU A 289 -20.28 -94.73 -32.55
N GLY A 290 -19.21 -94.71 -31.77
CA GLY A 290 -18.40 -95.89 -31.46
C GLY A 290 -19.22 -96.98 -30.74
N ALA A 291 -20.09 -96.62 -29.80
CA ALA A 291 -20.99 -97.56 -29.13
C ALA A 291 -22.06 -98.13 -30.08
N ALA A 292 -22.61 -97.32 -30.98
CA ALA A 292 -23.58 -97.76 -31.98
C ALA A 292 -22.95 -98.65 -33.05
N GLN A 293 -21.69 -98.41 -33.42
CA GLN A 293 -20.92 -99.28 -34.32
C GLN A 293 -20.49 -100.60 -33.67
N ALA A 294 -20.30 -100.63 -32.34
CA ALA A 294 -20.02 -101.84 -31.58
C ALA A 294 -21.29 -102.70 -31.33
N GLN A 295 -22.49 -102.15 -31.50
CA GLN A 295 -23.73 -102.92 -31.60
C GLN A 295 -23.82 -103.57 -32.99
N ASP A 296 -23.20 -104.74 -33.09
CA ASP A 296 -23.20 -105.62 -34.26
C ASP A 296 -24.63 -106.10 -34.59
N SER A 297 -25.34 -105.31 -35.41
CA SER A 297 -26.72 -105.55 -35.81
C SER A 297 -26.86 -106.61 -36.91
N GLU A 298 -25.78 -107.11 -37.50
CA GLU A 298 -25.83 -108.15 -38.54
C GLU A 298 -26.16 -109.56 -38.01
N GLY A 299 -25.82 -109.86 -36.76
CA GLY A 299 -26.18 -111.15 -36.12
C GLY A 299 -27.67 -111.26 -35.82
N ALA A 300 -28.23 -110.23 -35.16
CA ALA A 300 -29.63 -110.23 -34.71
C ALA A 300 -30.65 -110.29 -35.86
N PHE A 301 -30.36 -109.67 -37.02
CA PHE A 301 -31.25 -109.71 -38.18
C PHE A 301 -31.21 -111.08 -38.91
N ASN A 302 -30.09 -111.80 -38.87
CA ASN A 302 -29.98 -113.13 -39.49
C ASN A 302 -30.72 -114.23 -38.69
N GLU A 303 -30.71 -114.15 -37.35
CA GLU A 303 -31.51 -115.03 -36.50
C GLU A 303 -33.03 -114.85 -36.74
N LEU A 304 -33.49 -113.59 -36.83
CA LEU A 304 -34.91 -113.26 -37.06
C LEU A 304 -35.40 -113.75 -38.44
N ALA A 305 -34.55 -113.67 -39.46
CA ALA A 305 -34.84 -114.15 -40.81
C ALA A 305 -34.98 -115.69 -40.88
N LYS A 306 -34.21 -116.45 -40.07
CA LYS A 306 -34.37 -117.90 -39.95
C LYS A 306 -35.68 -118.28 -39.27
N GLN A 307 -36.06 -117.56 -38.21
CA GLN A 307 -37.28 -117.82 -37.46
C GLN A 307 -38.54 -117.64 -38.33
N LYS A 308 -38.59 -116.58 -39.14
CA LYS A 308 -39.72 -116.31 -40.04
C LYS A 308 -39.86 -117.32 -41.19
N ARG A 309 -38.78 -117.96 -41.63
CA ARG A 309 -38.83 -119.04 -42.64
C ARG A 309 -39.46 -120.33 -42.10
N LEU A 310 -39.25 -120.64 -40.81
CA LEU A 310 -39.87 -121.79 -40.14
C LEU A 310 -41.38 -121.59 -39.94
N GLU A 311 -41.80 -120.38 -39.58
CA GLU A 311 -43.23 -120.04 -39.45
C GLU A 311 -43.98 -120.17 -40.79
N LEU A 312 -43.36 -119.77 -41.90
CA LEU A 312 -43.94 -119.91 -43.24
C LEU A 312 -44.13 -121.37 -43.68
N ALA A 313 -43.23 -122.27 -43.28
CA ALA A 313 -43.37 -123.70 -43.55
C ALA A 313 -44.56 -124.31 -42.78
N GLY A 314 -44.75 -123.92 -41.51
CA GLY A 314 -45.88 -124.38 -40.70
C GLY A 314 -47.25 -123.93 -41.24
N ILE A 315 -47.34 -122.71 -41.78
CA ILE A 315 -48.58 -122.21 -42.40
C ILE A 315 -48.92 -122.97 -43.69
N ALA A 316 -47.92 -123.40 -44.46
CA ALA A 316 -48.14 -124.17 -45.69
C ALA A 316 -48.75 -125.56 -45.41
N ASP A 317 -48.34 -126.22 -44.34
CA ASP A 317 -48.89 -127.51 -43.91
C ASP A 317 -50.34 -127.38 -43.41
N GLU A 318 -50.67 -126.28 -42.73
CA GLU A 318 -52.02 -125.99 -42.25
C GLU A 318 -53.01 -125.75 -43.42
N ILE A 319 -52.55 -125.09 -44.50
CA ILE A 319 -53.33 -124.88 -45.73
C ILE A 319 -53.60 -126.21 -46.45
N ALA A 320 -52.63 -127.12 -46.49
CA ALA A 320 -52.82 -128.45 -47.08
C ALA A 320 -53.87 -129.27 -46.33
N ARG A 321 -53.90 -129.18 -44.99
CA ARG A 321 -54.92 -129.82 -44.15
C ARG A 321 -56.32 -129.25 -44.41
N LEU A 322 -56.48 -127.92 -44.40
CA LEU A 322 -57.77 -127.26 -44.62
C LEU A 322 -58.36 -127.54 -46.01
N ASN A 323 -57.53 -127.62 -47.05
CA ASN A 323 -58.00 -127.96 -48.40
C ASN A 323 -58.55 -129.39 -48.50
N SER A 324 -58.03 -130.33 -47.71
CA SER A 324 -58.56 -131.70 -47.66
C SER A 324 -59.91 -131.80 -46.93
N GLU A 325 -60.14 -130.94 -45.93
CA GLU A 325 -61.41 -130.85 -45.21
C GLU A 325 -62.50 -130.14 -46.04
N ILE A 326 -62.14 -129.12 -46.83
CA ILE A 326 -63.04 -128.42 -47.75
C ILE A 326 -63.53 -129.34 -48.88
N ALA A 327 -62.66 -130.21 -49.42
CA ALA A 327 -63.05 -131.19 -50.43
C ALA A 327 -64.06 -132.22 -49.91
N ARG A 328 -63.98 -132.59 -48.63
CA ARG A 328 -64.94 -133.50 -47.96
C ARG A 328 -66.28 -132.83 -47.67
N ASN A 329 -66.29 -131.57 -47.30
CA ASN A 329 -67.51 -130.82 -46.98
C ASN A 329 -68.31 -130.43 -48.23
N ASN A 330 -67.64 -130.15 -49.37
CA ASN A 330 -68.32 -129.82 -50.62
C ASN A 330 -69.13 -130.99 -51.22
N MET A 331 -68.74 -132.25 -50.99
CA MET A 331 -69.52 -133.43 -51.41
C MET A 331 -70.82 -133.63 -50.60
N GLN A 332 -70.89 -133.11 -49.37
CA GLN A 332 -72.09 -133.21 -48.50
C GLN A 332 -73.02 -131.99 -48.64
N ALA A 333 -72.54 -130.86 -49.16
CA ALA A 333 -73.32 -129.65 -49.41
C ALA A 333 -74.15 -129.72 -50.71
N ASP A 334 -73.63 -130.38 -51.76
CA ASP A 334 -74.27 -130.42 -53.08
C ASP A 334 -75.55 -131.30 -53.14
N THR A 335 -75.71 -132.23 -52.19
CA THR A 335 -76.93 -133.04 -52.02
C THR A 335 -78.02 -132.35 -51.17
N ARG A 336 -77.67 -131.29 -50.42
CA ARG A 336 -78.61 -130.51 -49.60
C ARG A 336 -79.09 -129.23 -50.30
N ALA A 337 -78.34 -128.70 -51.27
CA ALA A 337 -78.69 -127.48 -52.02
C ALA A 337 -79.85 -127.67 -53.04
N LYS A 338 -80.00 -128.85 -53.65
CA LYS A 338 -81.07 -129.12 -54.64
C LYS A 338 -82.49 -129.19 -54.05
N LEU A 339 -82.63 -129.40 -52.73
CA LEU A 339 -83.92 -129.54 -52.04
C LEU A 339 -84.37 -128.24 -51.32
N ALA A 340 -83.44 -127.29 -51.12
CA ALA A 340 -83.71 -125.97 -50.54
C ALA A 340 -84.10 -124.91 -51.61
N LEU A 341 -83.54 -125.00 -52.82
CA LEU A 341 -83.81 -124.06 -53.91
C LEU A 341 -85.26 -124.10 -54.43
N GLN A 342 -85.96 -125.24 -54.35
CA GLN A 342 -87.37 -125.33 -54.79
C GLN A 342 -88.40 -124.91 -53.74
N ARG A 343 -88.00 -124.73 -52.47
CA ARG A 343 -88.89 -124.25 -51.39
C ARG A 343 -88.76 -122.74 -51.14
N LEU A 344 -87.63 -122.13 -51.50
CA LEU A 344 -87.38 -120.69 -51.32
C LEU A 344 -88.00 -119.80 -52.42
N GLU A 345 -88.33 -120.36 -53.59
CA GLU A 345 -88.87 -119.61 -54.74
C GLU A 345 -90.38 -119.28 -54.65
N LEU A 346 -91.12 -119.90 -53.71
CA LEU A 346 -92.56 -119.69 -53.54
C LEU A 346 -92.88 -118.65 -52.44
N ASP A 347 -92.10 -118.63 -51.35
CA ASP A 347 -92.30 -117.70 -50.22
C ASP A 347 -91.74 -116.28 -50.47
N SER A 348 -90.78 -116.14 -51.40
CA SER A 348 -90.07 -114.88 -51.69
C SER A 348 -90.84 -113.90 -52.59
N LYS A 349 -91.91 -114.34 -53.29
CA LYS A 349 -92.63 -113.52 -54.28
C LYS A 349 -93.90 -112.80 -53.80
N GLU A 350 -94.37 -113.04 -52.57
CA GLU A 350 -95.63 -112.43 -52.07
C GLU A 350 -95.46 -111.33 -51.01
N ALA A 351 -94.30 -111.25 -50.34
CA ALA A 351 -93.95 -110.13 -49.46
C ALA A 351 -93.03 -109.13 -50.19
N ARG A 352 -93.34 -108.85 -51.45
CA ARG A 352 -93.88 -107.55 -51.85
C ARG A 352 -93.21 -106.42 -51.08
N ARG A 353 -92.46 -105.61 -51.82
CA ARG A 353 -93.09 -104.47 -52.49
C ARG A 353 -93.76 -103.55 -51.47
N GLY A 354 -92.97 -103.09 -50.52
CA GLY A 354 -93.24 -101.92 -49.72
C GLY A 354 -91.92 -101.37 -49.21
N GLU A 355 -91.38 -100.35 -49.88
CA GLU A 355 -90.48 -99.39 -49.22
C GLU A 355 -88.97 -99.68 -49.24
N LEU A 356 -88.48 -99.91 -50.46
CA LEU A 356 -87.16 -99.43 -50.89
C LEU A 356 -87.34 -98.70 -52.22
N ALA A 357 -87.55 -97.37 -52.17
CA ALA A 357 -87.19 -96.41 -53.24
C ALA A 357 -87.77 -94.99 -52.99
N ALA A 358 -86.91 -94.03 -52.64
CA ALA A 358 -86.94 -92.63 -53.10
C ALA A 358 -85.77 -91.85 -52.45
N CYS A 359 -84.69 -91.60 -53.20
CA CYS A 359 -84.32 -90.29 -53.77
C CYS A 359 -83.70 -89.32 -52.73
N SER A 360 -82.39 -89.07 -52.74
CA SER A 360 -81.55 -88.32 -53.71
C SER A 360 -81.45 -86.81 -53.42
N GLU A 361 -80.20 -86.35 -53.43
CA GLU A 361 -79.69 -85.00 -53.74
C GLU A 361 -79.49 -83.93 -52.65
N LEU A 362 -78.21 -83.54 -52.54
CA LEU A 362 -77.65 -82.19 -52.59
C LEU A 362 -78.63 -81.00 -52.39
N ALA A 363 -78.41 -80.23 -51.31
CA ALA A 363 -77.87 -78.86 -51.37
C ALA A 363 -78.06 -78.11 -50.04
N ARG A 364 -77.02 -77.35 -49.66
CA ARG A 364 -76.95 -76.27 -48.64
C ARG A 364 -76.54 -76.67 -47.21
N PHE A 365 -75.25 -76.51 -46.91
CA PHE A 365 -74.82 -75.66 -45.80
C PHE A 365 -73.46 -75.03 -46.10
N ARG A 366 -73.51 -73.84 -46.71
CA ARG A 366 -72.42 -72.84 -46.70
C ARG A 366 -72.49 -72.12 -45.37
N ALA A 367 -71.46 -72.22 -44.52
CA ALA A 367 -71.09 -71.22 -43.51
C ALA A 367 -69.80 -71.61 -42.78
N SER A 368 -68.65 -71.13 -43.28
CA SER A 368 -67.50 -70.70 -42.46
C SER A 368 -66.41 -70.13 -43.38
N GLY A 369 -66.52 -68.82 -43.66
CA GLY A 369 -65.37 -67.97 -44.03
C GLY A 369 -64.49 -67.72 -42.79
N GLU A 370 -63.33 -67.07 -42.85
CA GLU A 370 -62.86 -66.08 -43.81
C GLU A 370 -61.33 -66.15 -43.94
N ALA A 371 -60.84 -65.93 -45.15
CA ALA A 371 -59.44 -65.71 -45.43
C ALA A 371 -59.08 -64.26 -45.08
N ALA A 372 -58.00 -64.11 -44.31
CA ALA A 372 -57.45 -62.83 -43.87
C ALA A 372 -57.13 -61.89 -45.05
N ASP A 373 -57.81 -60.75 -45.05
CA ASP A 373 -57.51 -59.60 -45.90
C ASP A 373 -56.21 -58.91 -45.41
N ARG A 374 -55.15 -58.97 -46.22
CA ARG A 374 -53.84 -58.36 -45.94
C ARG A 374 -53.69 -56.96 -46.56
N GLY A 375 -54.78 -56.25 -46.86
CA GLY A 375 -54.74 -54.89 -47.40
C GLY A 375 -54.68 -53.76 -46.36
N GLY A 376 -55.30 -53.93 -45.18
CA GLY A 376 -55.48 -52.84 -44.20
C GLY A 376 -54.33 -52.60 -43.21
N SER A 377 -53.47 -53.59 -42.99
CA SER A 377 -52.44 -53.52 -41.93
C SER A 377 -51.25 -52.61 -42.31
N SER A 378 -50.92 -52.49 -43.60
CA SER A 378 -49.82 -51.65 -44.08
C SER A 378 -50.09 -50.14 -43.90
N ALA A 379 -51.33 -49.70 -44.14
CA ALA A 379 -51.72 -48.29 -44.00
C ALA A 379 -51.70 -47.84 -42.52
N LEU A 380 -52.26 -48.66 -41.61
CA LEU A 380 -52.25 -48.39 -40.16
C LEU A 380 -50.82 -48.42 -39.57
N ILE A 381 -49.96 -49.31 -40.04
CA ILE A 381 -48.54 -49.34 -39.65
C ILE A 381 -47.81 -48.09 -40.18
N SER A 382 -48.11 -47.64 -41.40
CA SER A 382 -47.51 -46.44 -41.99
C SER A 382 -47.91 -45.16 -41.25
N GLU A 383 -49.18 -45.04 -40.83
CA GLU A 383 -49.67 -43.93 -40.00
C GLU A 383 -49.08 -43.99 -38.58
N ALA A 384 -49.00 -45.17 -37.97
CA ALA A 384 -48.35 -45.35 -36.67
C ALA A 384 -46.86 -44.98 -36.71
N ILE A 385 -46.15 -45.32 -37.80
CA ILE A 385 -44.75 -44.92 -38.01
C ILE A 385 -44.65 -43.40 -38.22
N LYS A 386 -45.57 -42.78 -38.96
CA LYS A 386 -45.61 -41.32 -39.15
C LYS A 386 -45.87 -40.58 -37.83
N ALA A 387 -46.83 -41.05 -37.05
CA ALA A 387 -47.16 -40.51 -35.73
C ALA A 387 -46.01 -40.70 -34.74
N LYS A 388 -45.34 -41.87 -34.74
CA LYS A 388 -44.14 -42.11 -33.92
C LYS A 388 -42.94 -41.27 -34.37
N ARG A 389 -42.75 -41.03 -35.68
CA ARG A 389 -41.72 -40.12 -36.19
C ARG A 389 -42.00 -38.66 -35.82
N GLN A 390 -43.25 -38.22 -35.87
CA GLN A 390 -43.64 -36.88 -35.40
C GLN A 390 -43.45 -36.74 -33.89
N ALA A 391 -43.85 -37.74 -33.10
CA ALA A 391 -43.61 -37.76 -31.66
C ALA A 391 -42.11 -37.78 -31.31
N ALA A 392 -41.31 -38.56 -32.04
CA ALA A 392 -39.85 -38.56 -31.89
C ALA A 392 -39.22 -37.21 -32.29
N GLY A 393 -39.73 -36.57 -33.34
CA GLY A 393 -39.33 -35.22 -33.74
C GLY A 393 -39.68 -34.17 -32.68
N ALA A 394 -40.88 -34.21 -32.10
CA ALA A 394 -41.30 -33.34 -31.02
C ALA A 394 -40.44 -33.54 -29.75
N LEU A 395 -40.16 -34.80 -29.39
CA LEU A 395 -39.26 -35.14 -28.28
C LEU A 395 -37.82 -34.68 -28.54
N ALA A 396 -37.31 -34.84 -29.76
CA ALA A 396 -35.98 -34.36 -30.14
C ALA A 396 -35.89 -32.82 -30.09
N SER A 397 -36.97 -32.13 -30.49
CA SER A 397 -37.07 -30.67 -30.41
C SER A 397 -37.07 -30.19 -28.96
N SER A 398 -37.90 -30.81 -28.12
CA SER A 398 -37.97 -30.53 -26.68
C SER A 398 -36.64 -30.86 -25.97
N ALA A 399 -35.97 -31.95 -26.34
CA ALA A 399 -34.65 -32.28 -25.82
C ALA A 399 -33.60 -31.22 -26.21
N LYS A 400 -33.66 -30.69 -27.44
CA LYS A 400 -32.77 -29.62 -27.91
C LYS A 400 -33.02 -28.30 -27.16
N GLU A 401 -34.28 -27.96 -26.91
CA GLU A 401 -34.66 -26.81 -26.07
C GLU A 401 -34.13 -26.96 -24.64
N CYS A 402 -34.39 -28.10 -24.00
CA CYS A 402 -33.87 -28.40 -22.66
C CYS A 402 -32.33 -28.33 -22.59
N TYR A 403 -31.63 -28.83 -23.62
CA TYR A 403 -30.16 -28.71 -23.70
C TYR A 403 -29.71 -27.26 -23.84
N SER A 404 -30.41 -26.44 -24.61
CA SER A 404 -30.10 -25.01 -24.74
C SER A 404 -30.33 -24.25 -23.43
N GLU A 405 -31.42 -24.56 -22.72
CA GLU A 405 -31.74 -23.99 -21.41
C GLU A 405 -30.72 -24.40 -20.35
N LEU A 406 -30.34 -25.67 -20.32
CA LEU A 406 -29.30 -26.19 -19.43
C LEU A 406 -27.95 -25.52 -19.70
N SER A 407 -27.58 -25.35 -20.97
CA SER A 407 -26.36 -24.64 -21.36
C SER A 407 -26.39 -23.18 -20.91
N SER A 408 -27.52 -22.49 -21.13
CA SER A 408 -27.71 -21.10 -20.68
C SER A 408 -27.66 -20.96 -19.16
N SER A 409 -28.18 -21.95 -18.43
CA SER A 409 -28.21 -21.97 -16.97
C SER A 409 -26.83 -22.28 -16.39
N ARG A 410 -26.08 -23.19 -17.02
CA ARG A 410 -24.67 -23.46 -16.66
C ARG A 410 -23.79 -22.24 -16.88
N MET A 411 -23.97 -21.54 -18.01
CA MET A 411 -23.24 -20.29 -18.27
C MET A 411 -23.58 -19.22 -17.22
N ARG A 412 -24.86 -19.04 -16.88
CA ARG A 412 -25.29 -18.11 -15.83
C ARG A 412 -24.73 -18.49 -14.46
N LEU A 413 -24.71 -19.77 -14.12
CA LEU A 413 -24.12 -20.26 -12.87
C LEU A 413 -22.61 -20.00 -12.83
N ALA A 414 -21.88 -20.27 -13.91
CA ALA A 414 -20.45 -20.02 -13.99
C ALA A 414 -20.12 -18.52 -13.86
N LEU A 415 -20.90 -17.64 -14.50
CA LEU A 415 -20.77 -16.19 -14.35
C LEU A 415 -21.08 -15.73 -12.92
N ALA A 416 -22.11 -16.29 -12.29
CA ALA A 416 -22.46 -15.97 -10.90
C ALA A 416 -21.37 -16.43 -9.92
N GLN A 417 -20.80 -17.63 -10.13
CA GLN A 417 -19.68 -18.14 -9.34
C GLN A 417 -18.42 -17.28 -9.51
N GLN A 418 -18.12 -16.85 -10.74
CA GLN A 418 -17.00 -15.94 -10.99
C GLN A 418 -17.22 -14.57 -10.34
N ALA A 419 -18.44 -14.02 -10.41
CA ALA A 419 -18.78 -12.76 -9.75
C ALA A 419 -18.67 -12.87 -8.22
N HIS A 420 -19.16 -13.96 -7.65
CA HIS A 420 -19.03 -14.25 -6.21
C HIS A 420 -17.57 -14.36 -5.79
N ALA A 421 -16.74 -15.12 -6.52
CA ALA A 421 -15.33 -15.25 -6.21
C ALA A 421 -14.56 -13.92 -6.28
N ARG A 422 -14.95 -13.02 -7.20
CA ARG A 422 -14.40 -11.66 -7.25
C ARG A 422 -14.84 -10.83 -6.05
N GLN A 423 -16.12 -10.89 -5.67
CA GLN A 423 -16.61 -10.20 -4.48
C GLN A 423 -15.94 -10.69 -3.19
N ASP A 424 -15.72 -12.00 -3.05
CA ASP A 424 -14.99 -12.57 -1.90
C ASP A 424 -13.55 -12.08 -1.85
N ALA A 425 -12.85 -12.02 -3.00
CA ALA A 425 -11.49 -11.50 -3.06
C ALA A 425 -11.45 -10.00 -2.72
N GLU A 426 -12.37 -9.20 -3.26
CA GLU A 426 -12.50 -7.77 -2.94
C GLU A 426 -12.82 -7.53 -1.47
N ALA A 427 -13.69 -8.34 -0.86
CA ALA A 427 -14.00 -8.30 0.57
C ALA A 427 -12.77 -8.66 1.41
N GLY A 428 -12.04 -9.72 1.04
CA GLY A 428 -10.79 -10.12 1.70
C GLY A 428 -9.71 -9.04 1.65
N ASP A 429 -9.55 -8.36 0.50
CA ASP A 429 -8.61 -7.24 0.35
C ASP A 429 -9.02 -6.01 1.19
N LYS A 430 -10.32 -5.75 1.33
CA LYS A 430 -10.85 -4.69 2.20
C LYS A 430 -10.62 -5.05 3.67
N GLU A 431 -10.89 -6.29 4.08
CA GLU A 431 -10.63 -6.79 5.43
C GLU A 431 -9.16 -6.72 5.79
N ALA A 432 -8.25 -7.12 4.89
CA ALA A 432 -6.82 -7.06 5.10
C ALA A 432 -6.34 -5.61 5.30
N ARG A 433 -6.87 -4.65 4.52
CA ARG A 433 -6.60 -3.22 4.70
C ARG A 433 -7.11 -2.69 6.04
N ILE A 434 -8.33 -3.05 6.42
CA ILE A 434 -8.90 -2.67 7.73
C ILE A 434 -8.04 -3.23 8.87
N ARG A 435 -7.64 -4.50 8.78
CA ARG A 435 -6.80 -5.16 9.79
C ARG A 435 -5.39 -4.57 9.86
N LEU A 436 -4.80 -4.17 8.72
CA LEU A 436 -3.50 -3.52 8.71
C LEU A 436 -3.52 -2.18 9.47
N ALA A 437 -4.59 -1.40 9.32
CA ALA A 437 -4.70 -0.09 9.95
C ALA A 437 -5.23 -0.12 11.40
N CYS A 438 -6.14 -1.03 11.71
CA CYS A 438 -6.79 -1.13 13.02
C CYS A 438 -6.18 -2.20 13.93
N GLY A 439 -5.34 -3.08 13.39
CA GLY A 439 -4.90 -4.29 14.08
C GLY A 439 -6.07 -5.22 14.39
N GLU A 440 -6.09 -5.73 15.62
CA GLU A 440 -7.17 -6.60 16.14
C GLU A 440 -8.35 -5.82 16.73
N ALA A 441 -8.25 -4.49 16.84
CA ALA A 441 -9.29 -3.66 17.44
C ALA A 441 -10.40 -3.31 16.43
N ALA A 442 -11.63 -3.13 16.93
CA ALA A 442 -12.75 -2.71 16.10
C ALA A 442 -12.53 -1.30 15.54
N TYR A 443 -12.80 -1.11 14.24
CA TYR A 443 -12.61 0.17 13.53
C TYR A 443 -13.20 1.36 14.27
N ASP A 444 -14.47 1.26 14.72
CA ASP A 444 -15.15 2.37 15.41
C ASP A 444 -14.44 2.78 16.71
N SER A 445 -13.81 1.82 17.40
CA SER A 445 -13.02 2.08 18.61
C SER A 445 -11.69 2.76 18.28
N VAL A 446 -10.99 2.32 17.23
CA VAL A 446 -9.71 2.91 16.82
C VAL A 446 -9.92 4.32 16.28
N TYR A 447 -10.95 4.53 15.47
CA TYR A 447 -11.32 5.85 14.96
C TYR A 447 -11.70 6.80 16.10
N GLY A 448 -12.51 6.34 17.06
CA GLY A 448 -12.87 7.14 18.24
C GLY A 448 -11.66 7.48 19.11
N ALA A 449 -10.72 6.55 19.30
CA ALA A 449 -9.49 6.81 20.04
C ALA A 449 -8.59 7.84 19.34
N ALA A 450 -8.39 7.72 18.03
CA ALA A 450 -7.62 8.69 17.25
C ALA A 450 -8.27 10.10 17.27
N GLN A 451 -9.61 10.16 17.26
CA GLN A 451 -10.33 11.43 17.36
C GLN A 451 -10.17 12.08 18.75
N ALA A 452 -10.21 11.27 19.82
CA ALA A 452 -9.96 11.75 21.17
C ALA A 452 -8.51 12.25 21.34
N GLU A 453 -7.54 11.50 20.83
CA GLU A 453 -6.13 11.87 20.82
C GLU A 453 -5.89 13.20 20.09
N LEU A 454 -6.47 13.38 18.89
CA LEU A 454 -6.39 14.66 18.18
C LEU A 454 -6.97 15.81 19.00
N HIS A 455 -8.10 15.60 19.68
CA HIS A 455 -8.73 16.63 20.50
C HIS A 455 -7.83 17.03 21.69
N GLU A 456 -7.25 16.06 22.40
CA GLU A 456 -6.31 16.31 23.50
C GLU A 456 -5.08 17.09 23.02
N LEU A 457 -4.50 16.73 21.87
CA LEU A 457 -3.37 17.44 21.27
C LEU A 457 -3.74 18.89 20.90
N MET A 458 -4.93 19.12 20.36
CA MET A 458 -5.42 20.48 20.08
C MET A 458 -5.59 21.31 21.36
N GLU A 459 -6.09 20.72 22.44
CA GLU A 459 -6.17 21.38 23.75
C GLU A 459 -4.78 21.73 24.30
N MET A 460 -3.82 20.80 24.19
CA MET A 460 -2.43 21.04 24.59
C MET A 460 -1.79 22.17 23.79
N ALA A 461 -1.99 22.21 22.47
CA ALA A 461 -1.51 23.31 21.63
C ALA A 461 -2.14 24.65 22.04
N GLY A 462 -3.44 24.65 22.38
CA GLY A 462 -4.13 25.79 22.95
C GLY A 462 -3.52 26.26 24.28
N HIS A 463 -3.17 25.31 25.16
CA HIS A 463 -2.51 25.59 26.43
C HIS A 463 -1.14 26.25 26.23
N TYR A 464 -0.27 25.73 25.36
CA TYR A 464 1.03 26.33 25.08
C TYR A 464 0.92 27.74 24.46
N LYS A 465 -0.04 27.96 23.54
CA LYS A 465 -0.30 29.28 22.97
C LYS A 465 -0.76 30.28 24.03
N SER A 466 -1.65 29.86 24.92
CA SER A 466 -2.12 30.68 26.05
C SER A 466 -0.98 30.98 27.04
N ALA A 467 -0.22 29.98 27.45
CA ALA A 467 0.90 30.10 28.38
C ALA A 467 2.01 31.01 27.83
N SER A 468 2.40 30.86 26.55
CA SER A 468 3.42 31.71 25.92
C SER A 468 3.00 33.19 25.92
N SER A 469 1.74 33.48 25.55
CA SER A 469 1.19 34.84 25.60
C SER A 469 1.17 35.39 27.03
N MET A 470 0.75 34.57 28.01
CA MET A 470 0.71 34.94 29.42
C MET A 470 2.11 35.24 29.97
N TYR A 471 3.09 34.37 29.74
CA TYR A 471 4.47 34.58 30.20
C TYR A 471 5.08 35.83 29.59
N LYS A 472 4.86 36.08 28.30
CA LYS A 472 5.30 37.32 27.65
C LYS A 472 4.72 38.57 28.32
N ALA A 473 3.42 38.57 28.58
CA ALA A 473 2.75 39.69 29.25
C ALA A 473 3.24 39.86 30.70
N TYR A 474 3.49 38.76 31.41
CA TYR A 474 4.01 38.78 32.78
C TYR A 474 5.44 39.31 32.85
N ILE A 475 6.32 38.89 31.94
CA ILE A 475 7.69 39.41 31.84
C ILE A 475 7.66 40.92 31.61
N GLN A 476 6.89 41.38 30.60
CA GLN A 476 6.76 42.81 30.29
C GLN A 476 6.23 43.62 31.48
N LYS A 477 5.27 43.08 32.23
CA LYS A 477 4.68 43.75 33.39
C LYS A 477 5.64 43.79 34.58
N ILE A 478 6.41 42.74 34.82
CA ILE A 478 7.43 42.73 35.88
C ILE A 478 8.50 43.78 35.57
N GLU A 479 8.98 43.82 34.33
CA GLU A 479 10.02 44.76 33.88
C GLU A 479 9.55 46.24 33.91
N ALA A 480 8.24 46.48 33.77
CA ALA A 480 7.67 47.84 33.80
C ALA A 480 7.28 48.31 35.21
N ASP A 481 6.61 47.46 35.99
CA ASP A 481 5.98 47.84 37.26
C ASP A 481 6.84 47.46 38.48
N HIS A 482 7.90 46.65 38.31
CA HIS A 482 8.73 46.06 39.39
C HIS A 482 7.89 45.39 40.50
N ALA A 483 6.78 44.76 40.10
CA ALA A 483 5.85 44.08 40.98
C ALA A 483 5.39 42.75 40.39
N CYS A 484 4.97 41.83 41.24
CA CYS A 484 4.43 40.54 40.82
C CYS A 484 3.13 40.73 40.00
N PRO A 485 3.02 40.18 38.78
CA PRO A 485 1.89 40.45 37.89
C PRO A 485 0.59 39.80 38.37
N VAL A 486 0.69 38.80 39.26
CA VAL A 486 -0.45 38.04 39.83
C VAL A 486 -0.98 38.69 41.11
N CYS A 487 -0.09 38.98 42.07
CA CYS A 487 -0.50 39.51 43.39
C CYS A 487 -0.23 41.01 43.59
N GLN A 488 0.40 41.67 42.61
CA GLN A 488 0.74 43.10 42.59
C GLN A 488 1.66 43.59 43.72
N ARG A 489 2.24 42.67 44.50
CA ARG A 489 3.23 43.01 45.52
C ARG A 489 4.57 43.36 44.85
N GLY A 490 5.19 44.44 45.31
CA GLY A 490 6.57 44.79 44.93
C GLY A 490 7.58 43.74 45.41
N TRP A 491 8.72 43.65 44.74
CA TRP A 491 9.80 42.74 45.11
C TRP A 491 10.60 43.31 46.29
N GLY A 492 10.92 42.47 47.28
CA GLY A 492 11.70 42.88 48.45
C GLY A 492 13.19 43.10 48.15
N CYS A 493 13.70 42.45 47.11
CA CYS A 493 15.03 42.64 46.55
C CYS A 493 15.01 42.37 45.04
N HIS A 494 15.96 42.96 44.32
CA HIS A 494 16.07 42.82 42.87
C HIS A 494 16.43 41.39 42.42
N ASP A 495 17.13 40.62 43.26
CA ASP A 495 17.48 39.23 42.95
C ASP A 495 16.26 38.32 42.81
N ASP A 496 15.22 38.53 43.63
CA ASP A 496 13.99 37.73 43.56
C ASP A 496 13.20 38.03 42.27
N GLU A 497 13.19 39.30 41.85
CA GLU A 497 12.65 39.73 40.57
C GLU A 497 13.39 39.03 39.40
N LEU A 498 14.72 39.11 39.39
CA LEU A 498 15.55 38.48 38.35
C LEU A 498 15.37 36.96 38.30
N ARG A 499 15.24 36.28 39.44
CA ARG A 499 14.98 34.83 39.49
C ARG A 499 13.65 34.47 38.85
N VAL A 500 12.59 35.23 39.13
CA VAL A 500 11.26 34.98 38.57
C VAL A 500 11.25 35.30 37.07
N VAL A 501 11.83 36.42 36.65
CA VAL A 501 11.95 36.79 35.24
C VAL A 501 12.78 35.75 34.47
N SER A 502 13.91 35.31 35.02
CA SER A 502 14.75 34.27 34.41
C SER A 502 13.98 32.97 34.22
N ARG A 503 13.23 32.52 35.24
CA ARG A 503 12.40 31.31 35.13
C ARG A 503 11.29 31.47 34.09
N LEU A 504 10.56 32.58 34.11
CA LEU A 504 9.53 32.87 33.10
C LEU A 504 10.12 32.96 31.69
N ARG A 505 11.34 33.48 31.53
CA ARG A 505 12.04 33.51 30.24
C ARG A 505 12.41 32.11 29.78
N VAL A 506 12.89 31.23 30.67
CA VAL A 506 13.14 29.80 30.33
C VAL A 506 11.85 29.15 29.84
N ASP A 507 10.76 29.26 30.62
CA ASP A 507 9.45 28.67 30.28
C ASP A 507 8.86 29.28 28.99
N TYR A 508 9.07 30.59 28.76
CA TYR A 508 8.68 31.26 27.53
C TYR A 508 9.51 30.81 26.32
N THR A 509 10.82 30.59 26.48
CA THR A 509 11.69 30.14 25.39
C THR A 509 11.49 28.67 25.04
N SER A 510 11.09 27.81 25.98
CA SER A 510 10.80 26.40 25.71
C SER A 510 9.41 26.18 25.11
N ALA A 511 8.42 27.01 25.43
CA ALA A 511 7.05 26.86 24.95
C ALA A 511 6.89 26.78 23.41
N PRO A 512 7.60 27.59 22.58
CA PRO A 512 7.56 27.46 21.12
C PRO A 512 8.05 26.11 20.60
N ALA A 513 9.09 25.53 21.23
CA ALA A 513 9.63 24.23 20.81
C ALA A 513 8.63 23.09 21.13
N GLU A 514 8.03 23.10 22.31
CA GLU A 514 6.97 22.14 22.66
C GLU A 514 5.71 22.33 21.82
N LEU A 515 5.33 23.57 21.52
CA LEU A 515 4.21 23.85 20.62
C LEU A 515 4.47 23.27 19.22
N LEU A 516 5.67 23.46 18.67
CA LEU A 516 6.03 22.92 17.37
C LEU A 516 5.97 21.38 17.36
N ARG A 517 6.38 20.74 18.46
CA ARG A 517 6.27 19.28 18.63
C ARG A 517 4.81 18.82 18.62
N VAL A 518 3.96 19.44 19.43
CA VAL A 518 2.53 19.12 19.49
C VAL A 518 1.84 19.40 18.15
N GLU A 519 2.21 20.46 17.43
CA GLU A 519 1.68 20.73 16.08
C GLU A 519 2.13 19.68 15.05
N GLY A 520 3.30 19.06 15.24
CA GLY A 520 3.72 17.87 14.50
C GLY A 520 2.82 16.67 14.79
N ASP A 521 2.61 16.37 16.07
CA ASP A 521 1.77 15.26 16.53
C ASP A 521 0.31 15.41 16.06
N ILE A 522 -0.23 16.64 16.03
CA ILE A 522 -1.55 16.97 15.46
C ILE A 522 -1.63 16.54 13.99
N ARG A 523 -0.64 16.92 13.16
CA ARG A 523 -0.64 16.59 11.73
C ARG A 523 -0.56 15.08 11.47
N ASP A 524 0.13 14.35 12.34
CA ASP A 524 0.25 12.90 12.22
C ASP A 524 -1.07 12.21 12.64
N SER A 525 -1.72 12.70 13.70
CA SER A 525 -3.08 12.25 14.09
C SER A 525 -4.15 12.59 13.05
N GLU A 526 -4.10 13.77 12.42
CA GLU A 526 -4.98 14.16 11.32
C GLU A 526 -4.81 13.23 10.11
N ARG A 527 -3.56 12.96 9.70
CA ARG A 527 -3.27 12.01 8.62
C ARG A 527 -3.81 10.61 8.93
N ARG A 528 -3.65 10.14 10.17
CA ARG A 528 -4.19 8.86 10.62
C ARG A 528 -5.72 8.84 10.55
N LEU A 529 -6.39 9.92 10.95
CA LEU A 529 -7.85 10.04 10.85
C LEU A 529 -8.35 10.10 9.41
N ASP A 530 -7.62 10.76 8.52
CA ASP A 530 -7.94 10.81 7.09
C ASP A 530 -7.81 9.43 6.43
N GLU A 531 -6.74 8.69 6.75
CA GLU A 531 -6.55 7.31 6.31
C GLU A 531 -7.69 6.41 6.80
N LEU A 532 -8.00 6.45 8.11
CA LEU A 532 -9.12 5.73 8.68
C LEU A 532 -10.46 6.17 8.05
N GLY A 533 -10.63 7.47 7.78
CA GLY A 533 -11.82 8.03 7.14
C GLY A 533 -12.03 7.54 5.72
N ALA A 534 -10.97 7.43 4.93
CA ALA A 534 -11.01 6.86 3.58
C ALA A 534 -11.45 5.38 3.58
N MET A 535 -11.13 4.64 4.63
CA MET A 535 -11.54 3.24 4.79
C MET A 535 -13.00 3.07 5.26
N ARG A 536 -13.69 4.14 5.67
CA ARG A 536 -15.07 4.06 6.19
C ARG A 536 -16.05 3.43 5.21
N ALA A 537 -15.89 3.71 3.92
CA ALA A 537 -16.70 3.09 2.87
C ALA A 537 -16.43 1.58 2.79
N SER A 538 -15.16 1.17 2.84
CA SER A 538 -14.76 -0.24 2.82
C SER A 538 -15.25 -1.01 4.06
N VAL A 539 -15.28 -0.39 5.24
CA VAL A 539 -15.83 -0.99 6.46
C VAL A 539 -17.34 -1.22 6.34
N ARG A 540 -18.06 -0.29 5.71
CA ARG A 540 -19.51 -0.46 5.45
C ARG A 540 -19.78 -1.57 4.43
N ASP A 541 -18.92 -1.75 3.44
CA ASP A 541 -19.10 -2.79 2.42
C ASP A 541 -18.82 -4.20 2.94
N VAL A 542 -17.97 -4.33 3.97
CA VAL A 542 -17.58 -5.62 4.57
C VAL A 542 -18.55 -6.06 5.68
N ARG A 543 -19.25 -5.11 6.32
CA ARG A 543 -20.31 -5.38 7.31
C ARG A 543 -21.63 -5.66 6.62
#